data_AF-A0A7C1V0A4-F1
#
_entry.id   AF-A0A7C1V0A4-F1
#
_cell.length_a   1.000
_cell.length_b   1.000
_cell.length_c   1.000
_cell.angle_alpha   90.00
_cell.angle_beta   90.00
_cell.angle_gamma   90.00
#
_symmetry.space_group_name_H-M   'P 1'
#
loop_
_entity.id
_entity.type
_entity.pdbx_description
1 polymer ?
#
loop_
_entity_poly.entity_id
_entity_poly.type
_entity_poly.pdbx_seq_one_letter_code
_entity_poly.pdbx_strand_id
1 'polypeptide(L)'
;MFKLREFKMPLFRSKAIFILTTLVLLFSCGSPEIKITKDMTYEPPLPLVENEYLLGPGDIIEIVYHVIPKPNKKPYILSVGDIIKVEFTYHPDINRKLTILPDGSITLPRKGKIFAAGLTVTQLQEKLTKIYSDIFRDPLITITMVKYNTTIYSLRKAITTAPRGQSKLTA
;
A
#
# COMPACT_ATOMS: atom_id res chain seq x y z
N MET A 1 34.77 29.20 87.64
CA MET A 1 34.75 30.61 87.19
C MET A 1 34.55 30.59 85.67
N PHE A 2 33.59 31.36 85.17
CA PHE A 2 33.14 31.54 83.76
C PHE A 2 32.11 30.55 83.13
N LYS A 3 30.88 30.65 83.63
CA LYS A 3 29.60 30.93 82.93
C LYS A 3 29.35 30.28 81.54
N LEU A 4 28.51 29.24 81.54
CA LEU A 4 27.75 28.75 80.38
C LEU A 4 26.80 29.85 79.86
N ARG A 5 26.81 30.09 78.55
CA ARG A 5 25.89 31.01 77.87
C ARG A 5 25.06 30.20 76.88
N GLU A 6 23.78 30.04 77.18
CA GLU A 6 22.82 29.46 76.24
C GLU A 6 22.65 30.36 75.02
N PHE A 7 22.62 29.76 73.83
CA PHE A 7 22.25 30.43 72.60
C PHE A 7 21.16 29.63 71.87
N LYS A 8 20.01 30.28 71.69
CA LYS A 8 18.74 29.74 71.21
C LYS A 8 18.83 29.21 69.77
N MET A 9 18.15 28.08 69.52
CA MET A 9 17.80 27.61 68.17
C MET A 9 16.73 28.50 67.54
N PRO A 10 16.86 28.92 66.27
CA PRO A 10 15.75 29.44 65.50
C PRO A 10 14.92 28.27 64.94
N LEU A 11 13.67 28.21 65.38
CA LEU A 11 12.63 27.29 64.92
C LEU A 11 12.22 27.67 63.49
N PHE A 12 12.94 27.18 62.47
CA PHE A 12 12.68 27.52 61.06
C PHE A 12 11.66 26.54 60.46
N ARG A 13 10.37 26.88 60.66
CA ARG A 13 9.23 26.31 59.93
C ARG A 13 9.35 26.66 58.44
N SER A 14 9.96 25.80 57.62
CA SER A 14 9.95 25.98 56.17
C SER A 14 9.34 24.78 55.46
N LYS A 15 8.02 24.89 55.18
CA LYS A 15 7.31 24.02 54.23
C LYS A 15 7.97 24.05 52.84
N ALA A 16 8.75 25.08 52.51
CA ALA A 16 9.39 25.23 51.22
C ALA A 16 10.47 24.16 50.95
N ILE A 17 11.15 23.66 51.99
CA ILE A 17 12.18 22.62 51.82
C ILE A 17 11.54 21.26 51.46
N PHE A 18 10.41 20.92 52.08
CA PHE A 18 9.64 19.70 51.76
C PHE A 18 8.90 19.78 50.42
N ILE A 19 8.51 20.98 49.97
CA ILE A 19 7.92 21.18 48.64
C ILE A 19 9.00 21.08 47.55
N LEU A 20 10.20 21.61 47.81
CA LEU A 20 11.31 21.54 46.85
C LEU A 20 11.81 20.11 46.66
N THR A 21 11.86 19.29 47.73
CA THR A 21 12.26 17.88 47.64
C THR A 21 11.19 16.99 47.00
N THR A 22 9.90 17.29 47.20
CA THR A 22 8.80 16.56 46.53
C THR A 22 8.66 16.95 45.05
N LEU A 23 8.95 18.21 44.68
CA LEU A 23 8.97 18.65 43.28
C LEU A 23 10.09 17.94 42.48
N VAL A 24 11.28 17.76 43.05
CA VAL A 24 12.42 17.11 42.38
C VAL A 24 12.18 15.61 42.13
N LEU A 25 11.42 14.92 42.99
CA LEU A 25 11.07 13.50 42.80
C LEU A 25 9.99 13.26 41.73
N LEU A 26 9.16 14.27 41.41
CA LEU A 26 8.13 14.15 40.36
C LEU A 26 8.66 14.38 38.94
N PHE A 27 9.86 14.92 38.77
CA PHE A 27 10.45 15.20 37.45
C PHE A 27 11.40 14.12 36.92
N SER A 28 11.58 13.00 37.62
CA SER A 28 12.49 11.93 37.19
C SER A 28 11.75 10.61 36.89
N CYS A 29 11.05 10.57 35.76
CA CYS A 29 10.96 9.35 34.95
C CYS A 29 10.48 9.69 33.53
N GLY A 30 11.32 10.41 32.78
CA GLY A 30 11.24 10.44 31.33
C GLY A 30 12.26 9.46 30.78
N SER A 31 11.87 8.21 30.55
CA SER A 31 12.69 7.30 29.75
C SER A 31 12.78 7.88 28.34
N PRO A 32 13.96 8.17 27.78
CA PRO A 32 14.04 8.59 26.39
C PRO A 32 13.58 7.40 25.55
N GLU A 33 12.45 7.55 24.85
CA GLU A 33 12.07 6.62 23.80
C GLU A 33 13.11 6.76 22.69
N ILE A 34 14.07 5.83 22.67
CA ILE A 34 15.01 5.70 21.57
C ILE A 34 14.17 5.32 20.36
N LYS A 35 13.82 6.31 19.53
CA LYS A 35 13.32 6.05 18.19
C LYS A 35 14.47 5.38 17.45
N ILE A 36 14.44 4.06 17.34
CA ILE A 36 15.28 3.33 16.40
C ILE A 36 14.78 3.74 15.02
N THR A 37 15.38 4.80 14.50
CA THR A 37 15.26 5.22 13.11
C THR A 37 15.79 4.06 12.26
N LYS A 38 14.88 3.44 11.50
CA LYS A 38 15.13 2.32 10.59
C LYS A 38 15.84 2.82 9.32
N ASP A 39 16.96 3.52 9.49
CA ASP A 39 17.67 4.19 8.40
C ASP A 39 19.16 3.83 8.36
N MET A 40 19.63 2.97 9.26
CA MET A 40 20.93 2.32 9.06
C MET A 40 20.77 1.07 8.17
N THR A 41 20.58 1.31 6.88
CA THR A 41 20.99 0.32 5.87
C THR A 41 22.47 0.61 5.63
N TYR A 42 23.36 -0.27 6.06
CA TYR A 42 24.77 -0.18 5.68
C TYR A 42 24.85 -0.45 4.16
N GLU A 43 24.84 0.62 3.36
CA GLU A 43 25.30 0.55 1.98
C GLU A 43 26.83 0.63 2.04
N PRO A 44 27.56 -0.49 1.80
CA PRO A 44 28.99 -0.39 1.63
C PRO A 44 29.27 0.61 0.49
N PRO A 45 30.34 1.42 0.58
CA PRO A 45 30.69 2.32 -0.51
C PRO A 45 30.81 1.49 -1.78
N LEU A 46 30.01 1.86 -2.80
CA LEU A 46 30.12 1.23 -4.11
C LEU A 46 31.60 1.30 -4.52
N PRO A 47 32.21 0.18 -4.93
CA PRO A 47 33.58 0.22 -5.44
C PRO A 47 33.65 1.30 -6.51
N LEU A 48 34.70 2.12 -6.50
CA LEU A 48 34.94 3.09 -7.57
C LEU A 48 35.05 2.29 -8.87
N VAL A 49 33.98 2.28 -9.66
CA VAL A 49 33.95 1.63 -10.97
C VAL A 49 34.74 2.53 -11.89
N GLU A 50 36.06 2.34 -11.91
CA GLU A 50 36.96 3.21 -12.67
C GLU A 50 36.95 2.91 -14.18
N ASN A 51 36.24 1.87 -14.62
CA ASN A 51 36.08 1.55 -16.03
C ASN A 51 34.60 1.39 -16.39
N GLU A 52 34.08 2.28 -17.24
CA GLU A 52 32.86 2.01 -17.99
C GLU A 52 33.08 0.74 -18.82
N TYR A 53 32.40 -0.34 -18.45
CA TYR A 53 32.53 -1.60 -19.16
C TYR A 53 32.01 -1.46 -20.60
N LEU A 54 32.88 -1.70 -21.59
CA LEU A 54 32.50 -1.74 -23.00
C LEU A 54 32.17 -3.17 -23.41
N LEU A 55 30.94 -3.38 -23.88
CA LEU A 55 30.49 -4.70 -24.33
C LEU A 55 31.27 -5.17 -25.55
N GLY A 56 31.81 -6.39 -25.45
CA GLY A 56 32.59 -7.05 -26.51
C GLY A 56 31.87 -8.24 -27.14
N PRO A 57 32.32 -8.68 -28.33
CA PRO A 57 31.84 -9.93 -28.92
C PRO A 57 32.23 -11.12 -28.03
N GLY A 58 31.24 -11.91 -27.63
CA GLY A 58 31.41 -13.06 -26.73
C GLY A 58 30.87 -12.83 -25.31
N ASP A 59 30.53 -11.59 -24.97
CA ASP A 59 29.89 -11.25 -23.69
C ASP A 59 28.49 -11.88 -23.59
N ILE A 60 28.17 -12.38 -22.40
CA ILE A 60 26.85 -12.92 -22.06
C ILE A 60 26.20 -11.96 -21.08
N ILE A 61 25.07 -11.39 -21.48
CA ILE A 61 24.30 -10.46 -20.66
C ILE A 61 23.08 -11.21 -20.12
N GLU A 62 22.92 -11.23 -18.80
CA GLU A 62 21.66 -11.62 -18.18
C GLU A 62 20.77 -10.37 -18.01
N ILE A 63 19.59 -10.39 -18.64
CA ILE A 63 18.63 -9.29 -18.49
C ILE A 63 17.60 -9.71 -17.46
N VAL A 64 17.60 -9.02 -16.31
CA VAL A 64 16.64 -9.24 -15.22
C VAL A 64 15.63 -8.10 -15.17
N TYR A 65 14.38 -8.41 -15.54
CA TYR A 65 13.29 -7.43 -15.50
C TYR A 65 12.69 -7.34 -14.09
N HIS A 66 12.89 -6.20 -13.42
CA HIS A 66 12.26 -5.88 -12.14
C HIS A 66 10.96 -5.12 -12.37
N VAL A 67 9.82 -5.81 -12.29
CA VAL A 67 8.51 -5.19 -12.45
C VAL A 67 7.97 -4.82 -11.07
N ILE A 68 8.40 -3.66 -10.56
CA ILE A 68 7.95 -3.12 -9.28
C ILE A 68 6.62 -2.38 -9.48
N PRO A 69 5.48 -2.87 -8.94
CA PRO A 69 4.21 -2.18 -9.07
C PRO A 69 4.26 -0.84 -8.30
N LYS A 70 4.11 0.27 -9.02
CA LYS A 70 3.98 1.61 -8.42
C LYS A 70 2.51 2.01 -8.38
N PRO A 71 2.03 2.64 -7.29
CA PRO A 71 0.67 3.19 -7.26
C PRO A 71 0.48 4.16 -8.43
N ASN A 72 -0.55 3.92 -9.24
CA ASN A 72 -0.92 4.82 -10.32
C ASN A 72 -1.97 5.81 -9.79
N LYS A 73 -1.76 7.11 -10.05
CA LYS A 73 -2.74 8.16 -9.69
C LYS A 73 -3.95 8.17 -10.63
N LYS A 74 -3.83 7.60 -11.82
CA LYS A 74 -4.93 7.54 -12.79
C LYS A 74 -5.89 6.39 -12.44
N PRO A 75 -7.21 6.59 -12.58
CA PRO A 75 -8.18 5.52 -12.42
C PRO A 75 -7.89 4.35 -13.36
N TYR A 76 -8.12 3.14 -12.88
CA TYR A 76 -8.04 1.96 -13.73
C TYR A 76 -9.16 1.98 -14.78
N ILE A 77 -8.79 1.74 -16.03
CA ILE A 77 -9.71 1.63 -17.16
C ILE A 77 -9.89 0.15 -17.48
N LEU A 78 -11.15 -0.28 -17.46
CA LEU A 78 -11.54 -1.66 -17.73
C LEU A 78 -11.15 -2.06 -19.15
N SER A 79 -10.48 -3.20 -19.26
CA SER A 79 -9.96 -3.73 -20.52
C SER A 79 -10.51 -5.12 -20.82
N VAL A 80 -10.48 -5.51 -22.09
CA VAL A 80 -10.89 -6.85 -22.53
C VAL A 80 -10.09 -7.93 -21.78
N GLY A 81 -10.78 -8.98 -21.32
CA GLY A 81 -10.19 -10.07 -20.56
C GLY A 81 -10.03 -9.80 -19.06
N ASP A 82 -10.35 -8.60 -18.58
CA ASP A 82 -10.48 -8.33 -17.15
C ASP A 82 -11.65 -9.11 -16.57
N ILE A 83 -11.53 -9.48 -15.29
CA ILE A 83 -12.56 -10.19 -14.56
C ILE A 83 -13.00 -9.34 -13.39
N ILE A 84 -14.29 -9.04 -13.35
CA ILE A 84 -14.94 -8.24 -12.32
C ILE A 84 -15.96 -9.10 -11.57
N LYS A 85 -16.20 -8.76 -10.31
CA LYS A 85 -17.30 -9.30 -9.51
C LYS A 85 -18.30 -8.16 -9.31
N VAL A 86 -19.54 -8.40 -9.73
CA VAL A 86 -20.64 -7.45 -9.54
C VAL A 86 -21.51 -7.97 -8.41
N GLU A 87 -21.68 -7.16 -7.38
CA GLU A 87 -22.43 -7.51 -6.18
C GLU A 87 -23.55 -6.50 -5.93
N PHE A 88 -24.75 -7.00 -5.73
CA PHE A 88 -25.95 -6.24 -5.41
C PHE A 88 -26.20 -6.40 -3.91
N THR A 89 -26.11 -5.32 -3.14
CA THR A 89 -26.15 -5.38 -1.66
C THR A 89 -27.42 -6.05 -1.14
N TYR A 90 -28.56 -5.75 -1.75
CA TYR A 90 -29.87 -6.27 -1.34
C TYR A 90 -30.32 -7.54 -2.09
N HIS A 91 -29.54 -7.96 -3.10
CA HIS A 91 -29.89 -9.09 -3.99
C HIS A 91 -28.67 -10.00 -4.24
N PRO A 92 -28.15 -10.68 -3.22
CA PRO A 92 -26.95 -11.50 -3.34
C PRO A 92 -27.11 -12.70 -4.29
N ASP A 93 -28.35 -13.12 -4.55
CA ASP A 93 -28.72 -14.22 -5.45
C ASP A 93 -28.27 -13.99 -6.90
N ILE A 94 -28.21 -12.72 -7.32
CA ILE A 94 -27.77 -12.30 -8.66
C ILE A 94 -26.30 -11.84 -8.73
N ASN A 95 -25.53 -11.96 -7.64
CA ASN A 95 -24.10 -11.62 -7.64
C ASN A 95 -23.34 -12.56 -8.57
N ARG A 96 -22.50 -12.02 -9.45
CA ARG A 96 -21.77 -12.83 -10.44
C ARG A 96 -20.37 -12.29 -10.69
N LYS A 97 -19.48 -13.23 -11.00
CA LYS A 97 -18.15 -12.96 -11.54
C LYS A 97 -18.24 -12.97 -13.07
N LEU A 98 -17.90 -11.85 -13.69
CA LEU A 98 -18.06 -11.60 -15.11
C LEU A 98 -16.71 -11.29 -15.75
N THR A 99 -16.50 -11.79 -16.96
CA THR A 99 -15.33 -11.47 -17.77
C THR A 99 -15.73 -10.47 -18.84
N ILE A 100 -14.91 -9.45 -19.06
CA ILE A 100 -15.10 -8.50 -20.17
C ILE A 100 -14.75 -9.22 -21.47
N LEU A 101 -15.77 -9.40 -22.31
CA LEU A 101 -15.69 -10.13 -23.57
C LEU A 101 -14.88 -9.37 -24.63
N PRO A 102 -14.47 -10.03 -25.74
CA PRO A 102 -13.75 -9.38 -26.84
C PRO A 102 -14.47 -8.20 -27.49
N ASP A 103 -15.80 -8.17 -27.43
CA ASP A 103 -16.63 -7.05 -27.88
C ASP A 103 -16.68 -5.88 -26.87
N GLY A 104 -15.98 -5.99 -25.74
CA GLY A 104 -15.93 -5.01 -24.67
C GLY A 104 -17.15 -5.04 -23.73
N SER A 105 -18.03 -6.04 -23.87
CA SER A 105 -19.24 -6.15 -23.06
C SER A 105 -19.11 -7.13 -21.89
N ILE A 106 -19.99 -6.97 -20.90
CA ILE A 106 -20.27 -7.95 -19.85
C ILE A 106 -21.72 -8.42 -19.98
N THR A 107 -21.98 -9.67 -19.62
CA THR A 107 -23.35 -10.22 -19.63
C THR A 107 -23.91 -10.21 -18.22
N LEU A 108 -24.99 -9.47 -18.02
CA LEU A 108 -25.62 -9.24 -16.74
C LEU A 108 -27.01 -9.90 -16.66
N PRO A 109 -27.38 -10.50 -15.50
CA PRO A 109 -28.67 -11.15 -15.35
C PRO A 109 -29.80 -10.14 -15.53
N ARG A 110 -30.85 -10.54 -16.25
CA ARG A 110 -32.05 -9.74 -16.57
C ARG A 110 -31.82 -8.52 -17.49
N LYS A 111 -30.58 -8.17 -17.80
CA LYS A 111 -30.21 -7.01 -18.65
C LYS A 111 -29.45 -7.38 -19.92
N GLY A 112 -28.88 -8.58 -19.98
CA GLY A 112 -28.13 -9.03 -21.15
C GLY A 112 -26.78 -8.34 -21.26
N LYS A 113 -26.36 -8.03 -22.49
CA LYS A 113 -25.04 -7.46 -22.77
C LYS A 113 -24.98 -5.96 -22.50
N ILE A 114 -23.98 -5.53 -21.74
CA ILE A 114 -23.72 -4.12 -21.43
C ILE A 114 -22.24 -3.82 -21.71
N PHE A 115 -21.98 -2.76 -22.47
CA PHE A 115 -20.61 -2.31 -22.75
C PHE A 115 -19.91 -1.78 -21.49
N ALA A 116 -18.71 -2.30 -21.21
CA ALA A 116 -17.92 -2.03 -20.01
C ALA A 116 -16.47 -1.63 -20.29
N ALA A 117 -15.88 -2.08 -21.39
CA ALA A 117 -14.52 -1.72 -21.76
C ALA A 117 -14.38 -0.19 -21.95
N GLY A 118 -13.22 0.36 -21.59
CA GLY A 118 -12.97 1.81 -21.65
C GLY A 118 -13.62 2.63 -20.53
N LEU A 119 -14.47 2.03 -19.70
CA LEU A 119 -15.02 2.69 -18.51
C LEU A 119 -14.10 2.51 -17.30
N THR A 120 -14.15 3.45 -16.38
CA THR A 120 -13.63 3.24 -15.03
C THR A 120 -14.60 2.36 -14.22
N VAL A 121 -14.12 1.79 -13.12
CA VAL A 121 -14.96 1.01 -12.19
C VAL A 121 -16.15 1.84 -11.69
N THR A 122 -15.90 3.11 -11.34
CA THR A 122 -16.93 4.04 -10.88
C THR A 122 -17.96 4.34 -11.95
N GLN A 123 -17.52 4.60 -13.19
CA GLN A 123 -18.42 4.84 -14.32
C GLN A 123 -19.29 3.63 -14.64
N LEU A 124 -18.70 2.42 -14.58
CA LEU A 124 -19.47 1.20 -14.76
C LEU A 124 -20.49 1.04 -13.63
N GLN A 125 -20.12 1.30 -12.38
CA GLN A 125 -21.03 1.22 -11.24
C GLN A 125 -22.23 2.14 -11.41
N GLU A 126 -22.01 3.42 -11.70
CA GLU A 126 -23.08 4.41 -11.96
C GLU A 126 -23.99 3.96 -13.11
N LYS A 127 -23.39 3.47 -14.20
CA LYS A 127 -24.13 2.95 -15.35
C LYS A 127 -25.01 1.75 -14.97
N LEU A 128 -24.49 0.81 -14.18
CA LEU A 128 -25.27 -0.36 -13.73
C LEU A 128 -26.38 0.06 -12.77
N THR A 129 -26.12 0.96 -11.82
CA THR A 129 -27.13 1.50 -10.90
C THR A 129 -28.29 2.13 -11.68
N LYS A 130 -27.99 2.91 -12.74
CA LYS A 130 -29.01 3.51 -13.61
C LYS A 130 -29.76 2.46 -14.44
N ILE A 131 -29.08 1.43 -14.92
CA ILE A 131 -29.72 0.38 -15.73
C ILE A 131 -30.67 -0.48 -14.87
N TYR A 132 -30.33 -0.74 -13.62
CA TYR A 132 -31.10 -1.61 -12.72
C TYR A 132 -32.22 -0.89 -11.95
N SER A 133 -32.32 0.43 -12.03
CA SER A 133 -33.33 1.22 -11.30
C SER A 133 -34.77 1.01 -11.78
N ASP A 134 -34.97 0.39 -12.93
CA ASP A 134 -36.29 -0.02 -13.45
C ASP A 134 -36.82 -1.31 -12.81
N ILE A 135 -35.94 -2.16 -12.27
CA ILE A 135 -36.28 -3.44 -11.64
C ILE A 135 -36.17 -3.34 -10.11
N PHE A 136 -35.18 -2.61 -9.60
CA PHE A 136 -34.89 -2.50 -8.18
C PHE A 136 -35.02 -1.04 -7.71
N ARG A 137 -35.65 -0.83 -6.55
CA ARG A 137 -35.70 0.47 -5.90
C ARG A 137 -34.36 0.74 -5.21
N ASP A 138 -33.68 1.81 -5.63
CA ASP A 138 -32.38 2.24 -5.09
C ASP A 138 -31.30 1.14 -5.08
N PRO A 139 -30.85 0.66 -6.26
CA PRO A 139 -29.90 -0.43 -6.34
C PRO A 139 -28.50 -0.01 -5.89
N LEU A 140 -28.05 -0.56 -4.77
CA LEU A 140 -26.67 -0.43 -4.30
C LEU A 140 -25.81 -1.55 -4.90
N ILE A 141 -24.94 -1.18 -5.83
CA ILE A 141 -24.09 -2.10 -6.60
C ILE A 141 -22.63 -1.83 -6.27
N THR A 142 -21.88 -2.88 -5.95
CA THR A 142 -20.43 -2.85 -5.75
C THR A 142 -19.74 -3.63 -6.88
N ILE A 143 -18.67 -3.05 -7.43
CA ILE A 143 -17.85 -3.71 -8.44
C ILE A 143 -16.45 -3.93 -7.87
N THR A 144 -16.01 -5.19 -7.85
CA THR A 144 -14.68 -5.57 -7.37
C THR A 144 -13.86 -6.16 -8.51
N MET A 145 -12.64 -5.67 -8.69
CA MET A 145 -11.69 -6.25 -9.65
C MET A 145 -11.16 -7.58 -9.12
N VAL A 146 -11.38 -8.67 -9.85
CA VAL A 146 -10.86 -10.00 -9.51
C VAL A 146 -9.59 -10.32 -10.31
N LYS A 147 -9.53 -9.89 -11.57
CA LYS A 147 -8.35 -10.02 -12.43
C LYS A 147 -8.23 -8.76 -13.28
N TYR A 148 -7.02 -8.19 -13.31
CA TYR A 148 -6.69 -6.96 -14.01
C TYR A 148 -5.23 -7.01 -14.51
N ASN A 149 -4.81 -6.04 -15.32
CA ASN A 149 -3.44 -5.93 -15.86
C ASN A 149 -2.96 -7.22 -16.57
N THR A 150 -3.85 -7.87 -17.32
CA THR A 150 -3.56 -9.15 -18.00
C THR A 150 -2.35 -9.04 -18.95
N THR A 151 -2.13 -7.88 -19.57
CA THR A 151 -0.99 -7.61 -20.47
C THR A 151 0.37 -7.73 -19.80
N ILE A 152 0.53 -7.19 -18.59
CA ILE A 152 1.79 -7.29 -17.84
C ILE A 152 2.04 -8.76 -17.45
N TYR A 153 0.97 -9.47 -17.06
CA TYR A 153 1.07 -10.89 -16.76
C TYR A 153 1.46 -11.71 -17.99
N SER A 154 0.87 -11.46 -19.16
CA SER A 154 1.22 -12.18 -20.40
C SER A 154 2.65 -11.87 -20.85
N LEU A 155 3.09 -10.62 -20.71
CA LEU A 155 4.47 -10.24 -21.00
C LEU A 155 5.45 -10.99 -20.08
N ARG A 156 5.19 -10.98 -18.76
CA ARG A 156 5.99 -11.74 -17.78
C ARG A 156 6.07 -13.22 -18.14
N LYS A 157 4.97 -13.82 -18.60
CA LYS A 157 4.94 -15.24 -19.01
C LYS A 157 5.70 -15.51 -20.30
N ALA A 158 5.69 -14.57 -21.24
CA ALA A 158 6.38 -14.71 -22.52
C ALA A 158 7.91 -14.68 -22.35
N ILE A 159 8.44 -13.81 -21.49
CA ILE A 159 9.89 -13.65 -21.27
C ILE A 159 10.54 -14.81 -20.51
N THR A 160 9.77 -15.66 -19.82
CA THR A 160 10.32 -16.82 -19.09
C THR A 160 10.45 -18.08 -19.94
N THR A 161 9.96 -18.09 -21.18
CA THR A 161 9.78 -19.31 -21.99
C THR A 161 10.69 -19.34 -23.24
N ALA A 162 11.90 -18.78 -23.16
CA ALA A 162 12.88 -18.89 -24.24
C ALA A 162 13.83 -20.07 -23.98
N PRO A 163 13.83 -21.15 -24.80
CA PRO A 163 14.74 -22.29 -24.61
C PRO A 163 16.21 -21.99 -24.94
N ARG A 164 16.55 -20.80 -25.45
CA ARG A 164 17.93 -20.42 -25.85
C ARG A 164 18.31 -18.96 -25.52
N GLY A 165 17.68 -18.32 -24.52
CA GLY A 165 17.99 -16.92 -24.16
C GLY A 165 17.73 -16.60 -22.70
N GLN A 166 18.76 -16.03 -22.03
CA GLN A 166 18.88 -15.77 -20.59
C GLN A 166 18.07 -14.56 -20.10
N SER A 167 16.75 -14.60 -20.21
CA SER A 167 15.89 -13.66 -19.47
C SER A 167 15.31 -14.34 -18.25
N LYS A 168 15.80 -13.96 -17.06
CA LYS A 168 15.34 -14.47 -15.77
C LYS A 168 14.51 -13.40 -15.07
N LEU A 169 13.35 -13.80 -14.53
CA LEU A 169 12.57 -12.94 -13.65
C LEU A 169 12.99 -13.21 -12.20
N THR A 170 13.36 -12.15 -11.49
CA THR A 170 13.54 -12.19 -10.03
C THR A 170 12.32 -11.53 -9.39
N ALA A 171 11.81 -12.17 -8.33
CA ALA A 171 10.62 -11.77 -7.60
C ALA A 171 10.89 -10.61 -6.64
#